data_AF-A0A9Q0EQB7-F1
#
_entry.id   AF-A0A9Q0EQB7-F1
#
_cell.length_a   1.000
_cell.length_b   1.000
_cell.length_c   1.000
_cell.angle_alpha   90.00
_cell.angle_beta   90.00
_cell.angle_gamma   90.00
#
_symmetry.space_group_name_H-M   'P 1'
#
loop_
_entity.id
_entity.type
_entity.pdbx_description
1 polymer ?
#
loop_
_entity_poly.entity_id
_entity_poly.type
_entity_poly.pdbx_seq_one_letter_code
_entity_poly.pdbx_strand_id
1 'polypeptide(L)'
;MQHFLLNRPGVNAQQWVQPISEQWAGSACGSCREQSQRESVIGGLDLPVGHRGASDPVGMEESTPLVPSSPLEASEAGPRGVFGAPGSGVRVLPPDGSPGCERQPLLDRNRAHSVHHRNDLSDDPEFRAIVGRAEQAIEQGVLPERIYQGSSGSYFVKDPQGKIIGVFKPKSEEPYGQLNPKWTKWLQKLCCPCCFGRDCLVLNQGYLSEAGASLVDHKLELNIVPKTKVVYLGSDSFNYNAIDRVKSRGKRLALEKVPKVGQRFHRIGLPPKVGSFQLFVEGYKDADHWLRRFEAEPLPQNVNRQLHIHFERLVVLDYIIRNTDRGNDNWLIKYDYPMDTGGIRDTDWVVVKDPIVQLAAIDNGLAFPLKHPDSWRAYPFYWAWLSQAKVPFSQEIRDQVLPKLNDPNFIKDLEEDLYELFKKDPGFDRGQFHNQVSVMRGQILNLSQALKESKTPLQLVQMPSVVVETSRAPQRSSDQAYTQSFQSRRPFFTWW
;
A
#
# COMPACT_ATOMS: atom_id res chain seq x y z
N MET A 1 -58.98 28.21 -23.99
CA MET A 1 -59.10 29.04 -25.21
C MET A 1 -57.77 29.74 -25.44
N GLN A 2 -57.23 29.62 -26.66
CA GLN A 2 -56.08 30.35 -27.27
C GLN A 2 -54.70 30.12 -26.59
N HIS A 3 -53.81 29.22 -27.04
CA HIS A 3 -53.09 29.10 -28.33
C HIS A 3 -52.32 30.36 -28.77
N PHE A 4 -50.98 30.32 -28.65
CA PHE A 4 -50.07 30.84 -29.67
C PHE A 4 -48.84 29.92 -29.79
N LEU A 5 -48.72 29.34 -30.98
CA LEU A 5 -47.55 28.63 -31.51
C LEU A 5 -46.58 29.66 -32.09
N LEU A 6 -45.27 29.37 -32.07
CA LEU A 6 -44.44 29.39 -33.27
C LEU A 6 -43.09 28.71 -33.01
N ASN A 7 -42.55 28.15 -34.09
CA ASN A 7 -41.65 27.03 -34.16
C ASN A 7 -40.43 27.43 -35.03
N ARG A 8 -39.25 26.84 -34.73
CA ARG A 8 -38.03 26.69 -35.57
C ARG A 8 -36.97 27.83 -35.60
N PRO A 9 -35.72 27.58 -36.05
CA PRO A 9 -34.80 26.45 -35.75
C PRO A 9 -33.31 26.87 -35.55
N GLY A 10 -32.53 25.99 -34.90
CA GLY A 10 -31.11 25.67 -35.16
C GLY A 10 -30.04 26.76 -35.28
N VAL A 11 -29.13 26.85 -34.28
CA VAL A 11 -27.72 27.25 -34.48
C VAL A 11 -26.81 26.44 -33.55
N ASN A 12 -25.72 25.93 -34.12
CA ASN A 12 -24.57 25.26 -33.50
C ASN A 12 -24.01 26.00 -32.27
N ALA A 13 -23.58 25.25 -31.25
CA ALA A 13 -22.61 25.71 -30.28
C ALA A 13 -21.57 24.62 -30.00
N GLN A 14 -20.48 24.64 -30.78
CA GLN A 14 -19.19 24.12 -30.35
C GLN A 14 -18.63 25.02 -29.24
N GLN A 15 -17.94 24.39 -28.29
CA GLN A 15 -16.91 24.94 -27.40
C GLN A 15 -17.36 26.01 -26.40
N TRP A 16 -17.30 25.70 -25.12
CA TRP A 16 -16.42 26.35 -24.13
C TRP A 16 -16.24 25.41 -22.94
N VAL A 17 -15.10 24.71 -22.93
CA VAL A 17 -14.50 24.14 -21.72
C VAL A 17 -13.57 25.22 -21.18
N GLN A 18 -13.85 25.72 -19.98
CA GLN A 18 -12.91 26.51 -19.18
C GLN A 18 -12.96 26.00 -17.73
N PRO A 19 -11.80 25.91 -17.05
CA PRO A 19 -11.62 25.25 -15.77
C PRO A 19 -11.98 26.17 -14.60
N ILE A 20 -12.60 25.61 -13.55
CA ILE A 20 -12.79 26.33 -12.29
C ILE A 20 -11.53 26.11 -11.44
N SER A 21 -10.73 27.16 -11.33
CA SER A 21 -9.66 27.31 -10.35
C SER A 21 -10.04 28.39 -9.33
N GLU A 22 -9.78 28.07 -8.06
CA GLU A 22 -9.50 28.96 -6.93
C GLU A 22 -10.59 29.92 -6.40
N GLN A 23 -11.09 29.57 -5.22
CA GLN A 23 -11.20 30.33 -3.95
C GLN A 23 -12.04 29.40 -3.05
N TRP A 24 -11.64 29.00 -1.84
CA TRP A 24 -11.67 29.80 -0.63
C TRP A 24 -10.74 29.15 0.41
N ALA A 25 -9.78 29.93 0.89
CA ALA A 25 -9.19 29.78 2.22
C ALA A 25 -9.91 30.75 3.15
N GLY A 26 -10.36 30.27 4.32
CA GLY A 26 -10.84 31.14 5.39
C GLY A 26 -12.18 30.72 5.98
N SER A 27 -12.15 29.78 6.92
CA SER A 27 -12.95 29.87 8.15
C SER A 27 -12.35 28.95 9.20
N ALA A 28 -11.87 29.60 10.25
CA ALA A 28 -11.21 29.01 11.39
C ALA A 28 -12.20 28.22 12.26
N CYS A 29 -11.70 27.08 12.73
CA CYS A 29 -11.79 26.55 14.08
C CYS A 29 -12.81 27.22 15.03
N GLY A 30 -13.86 26.49 15.38
CA GLY A 30 -14.87 26.90 16.36
C GLY A 30 -15.55 25.71 17.01
N SER A 31 -14.79 24.82 17.66
CA SER A 31 -15.29 23.94 18.74
C SER A 31 -14.12 23.21 19.41
N CYS A 32 -13.42 23.93 20.29
CA CYS A 32 -12.47 23.35 21.25
C CYS A 32 -12.33 24.34 22.41
N ARG A 33 -13.41 24.49 23.19
CA ARG A 33 -13.37 25.25 24.45
C ARG A 33 -14.54 24.87 25.35
N GLU A 34 -14.41 23.73 26.02
CA GLU A 34 -15.12 23.45 27.28
C GLU A 34 -14.66 22.08 27.80
N GLN A 35 -13.54 22.07 28.54
CA GLN A 35 -13.21 21.09 29.58
C GLN A 35 -11.77 21.36 30.06
N SER A 36 -11.61 22.34 30.94
CA SER A 36 -10.61 22.30 32.01
C SER A 36 -10.79 23.52 32.90
N GLN A 37 -11.74 23.45 33.82
CA GLN A 37 -11.73 24.23 35.05
C GLN A 37 -12.31 23.36 36.15
N ARG A 38 -11.44 22.75 36.94
CA ARG A 38 -11.65 22.44 38.37
C ARG A 38 -10.31 21.99 38.96
N GLU A 39 -10.00 22.61 40.10
CA GLU A 39 -8.91 22.33 41.04
C GLU A 39 -7.52 22.82 40.55
N SER A 40 -6.73 23.58 41.31
CA SER A 40 -6.68 23.81 42.76
C SER A 40 -5.94 25.12 43.07
N VAL A 41 -6.35 25.73 44.18
CA VAL A 41 -5.79 26.92 44.83
C VAL A 41 -4.58 26.50 45.68
N ILE A 42 -3.51 27.31 45.73
CA ILE A 42 -2.79 27.79 46.94
C ILE A 42 -1.51 28.57 46.55
N GLY A 43 -1.41 29.82 47.06
CA GLY A 43 -0.21 30.61 47.44
C GLY A 43 0.88 30.87 46.38
N GLY A 44 1.23 32.10 45.97
CA GLY A 44 1.31 33.37 46.68
C GLY A 44 2.74 33.63 47.14
N LEU A 45 3.50 34.47 46.42
CA LEU A 45 4.53 35.42 46.93
C LEU A 45 5.17 36.24 45.78
N ASP A 46 5.55 37.47 46.13
CA ASP A 46 5.70 38.67 45.31
C ASP A 46 7.02 38.86 44.52
N LEU A 47 6.89 39.56 43.37
CA LEU A 47 7.68 40.62 42.66
C LEU A 47 9.13 41.02 43.12
N PRO A 48 9.95 41.82 42.35
CA PRO A 48 9.64 42.62 41.13
C PRO A 48 10.68 42.66 39.97
N VAL A 49 10.14 43.02 38.78
CA VAL A 49 10.53 44.07 37.79
C VAL A 49 12.02 44.41 37.52
N GLY A 50 12.37 44.39 36.22
CA GLY A 50 13.49 45.16 35.64
C GLY A 50 13.29 45.44 34.13
N HIS A 51 13.02 46.70 33.79
CA HIS A 51 12.91 47.25 32.42
C HIS A 51 14.28 47.61 31.80
N ARG A 52 14.36 47.54 30.46
CA ARG A 52 15.06 48.40 29.45
C ARG A 52 15.49 47.51 28.26
N GLY A 53 15.41 47.86 26.98
CA GLY A 53 15.17 49.13 26.29
C GLY A 53 16.12 49.25 25.09
N ALA A 54 15.57 49.10 23.88
CA ALA A 54 15.90 49.77 22.59
C ALA A 54 17.26 49.60 21.85
N SER A 55 17.10 49.72 20.51
CA SER A 55 17.98 50.27 19.43
C SER A 55 18.91 49.37 18.59
N ASP A 56 18.45 49.12 17.36
CA ASP A 56 19.17 48.96 16.07
C ASP A 56 19.76 50.31 15.56
N PRO A 57 20.37 50.45 14.33
CA PRO A 57 21.40 49.67 13.61
C PRO A 57 22.49 50.62 12.96
N VAL A 58 23.10 50.20 11.82
CA VAL A 58 24.06 50.88 10.88
C VAL A 58 25.50 50.34 11.01
N GLY A 59 26.27 49.93 9.98
CA GLY A 59 26.15 49.92 8.52
C GLY A 59 27.57 50.03 7.88
N MET A 60 27.84 49.28 6.80
CA MET A 60 28.97 49.38 5.83
C MET A 60 30.39 49.07 6.39
N GLU A 61 31.40 48.56 5.69
CA GLU A 61 31.73 48.50 4.26
C GLU A 61 32.86 47.44 4.01
N GLU A 62 33.27 47.36 2.74
CA GLU A 62 34.00 46.38 1.95
C GLU A 62 35.55 46.36 2.13
N SER A 63 36.23 45.22 1.84
CA SER A 63 37.47 45.11 1.02
C SER A 63 38.30 43.82 1.24
N THR A 64 38.69 43.18 0.12
CA THR A 64 39.73 42.14 -0.05
C THR A 64 41.16 42.72 -0.04
N PRO A 65 42.27 41.94 0.15
CA PRO A 65 43.00 41.37 -1.02
C PRO A 65 43.90 40.10 -0.82
N LEU A 66 44.06 39.34 -1.92
CA LEU A 66 45.27 38.77 -2.60
C LEU A 66 46.41 37.92 -1.93
N VAL A 67 46.95 37.04 -2.80
CA VAL A 67 47.96 35.96 -2.72
C VAL A 67 49.43 36.47 -2.84
N PRO A 68 50.47 35.71 -2.41
CA PRO A 68 51.50 35.13 -3.34
C PRO A 68 52.02 33.72 -2.88
N SER A 69 52.17 32.67 -3.72
CA SER A 69 53.27 32.22 -4.62
C SER A 69 54.65 31.82 -4.01
N SER A 70 55.13 30.63 -4.44
CA SER A 70 56.30 29.78 -4.06
C SER A 70 57.71 30.37 -4.37
N PRO A 71 58.85 29.67 -4.05
CA PRO A 71 59.43 28.65 -4.95
C PRO A 71 60.27 27.49 -4.30
N LEU A 72 60.83 26.64 -5.18
CA LEU A 72 61.56 25.35 -5.10
C LEU A 72 63.02 25.38 -4.55
N GLU A 73 63.57 24.21 -4.15
CA GLU A 73 64.94 23.78 -4.53
C GLU A 73 65.22 22.27 -4.38
N ALA A 74 66.26 21.77 -5.07
CA ALA A 74 66.43 20.42 -5.63
C ALA A 74 67.60 19.61 -5.03
N SER A 75 67.72 18.33 -5.42
CA SER A 75 68.94 17.53 -5.71
C SER A 75 68.67 16.03 -5.48
N GLU A 76 69.47 15.07 -5.95
CA GLU A 76 69.98 14.71 -7.27
C GLU A 76 70.49 13.24 -7.13
N ALA A 77 70.81 12.59 -8.25
CA ALA A 77 71.66 11.39 -8.40
C ALA A 77 71.10 9.96 -8.11
N GLY A 78 71.00 9.16 -9.19
CA GLY A 78 70.97 7.67 -9.16
C GLY A 78 72.38 7.06 -9.12
N PRO A 79 72.70 5.92 -9.77
CA PRO A 79 71.84 4.93 -10.43
C PRO A 79 72.28 3.44 -10.22
N ARG A 80 71.60 2.50 -10.92
CA ARG A 80 71.98 1.09 -11.27
C ARG A 80 72.01 0.11 -10.08
N GLY A 81 71.47 -1.10 -10.13
CA GLY A 81 71.01 -2.00 -11.19
C GLY A 81 71.34 -3.44 -10.73
N VAL A 82 70.70 -4.45 -11.34
CA VAL A 82 71.05 -5.89 -11.39
C VAL A 82 69.98 -6.85 -10.83
N PHE A 83 69.64 -7.78 -11.73
CA PHE A 83 68.74 -8.93 -11.69
C PHE A 83 69.18 -10.05 -10.72
N GLY A 84 68.22 -10.87 -10.30
CA GLY A 84 68.49 -12.25 -9.87
C GLY A 84 67.39 -12.91 -9.03
N ALA A 85 66.51 -13.68 -9.67
CA ALA A 85 65.84 -14.83 -9.04
C ALA A 85 66.76 -16.09 -9.19
N PRO A 86 66.43 -17.33 -8.76
CA PRO A 86 65.29 -17.84 -7.98
C PRO A 86 65.74 -18.83 -6.86
N GLY A 87 64.82 -19.46 -6.11
CA GLY A 87 65.16 -20.70 -5.40
C GLY A 87 64.24 -21.15 -4.26
N SER A 88 63.55 -22.27 -4.50
CA SER A 88 62.68 -23.06 -3.61
C SER A 88 63.17 -23.32 -2.18
N GLY A 89 62.22 -23.51 -1.25
CA GLY A 89 62.50 -24.29 -0.04
C GLY A 89 61.48 -24.22 1.10
N VAL A 90 60.43 -25.04 1.01
CA VAL A 90 59.85 -25.88 2.09
C VAL A 90 59.29 -25.25 3.41
N ARG A 91 58.10 -25.76 3.76
CA ARG A 91 57.22 -25.56 4.93
C ARG A 91 57.90 -25.65 6.32
N VAL A 92 57.41 -24.89 7.31
CA VAL A 92 56.51 -25.29 8.44
C VAL A 92 56.40 -24.13 9.47
N LEU A 93 55.16 -23.85 9.93
CA LEU A 93 54.62 -22.83 10.89
C LEU A 93 55.10 -23.06 12.36
N PRO A 94 54.78 -22.24 13.43
CA PRO A 94 53.72 -21.20 13.67
C PRO A 94 54.26 -19.97 14.49
N PRO A 95 53.53 -19.13 15.29
CA PRO A 95 52.09 -18.99 15.58
C PRO A 95 51.50 -17.56 15.49
N ASP A 96 50.16 -17.51 15.53
CA ASP A 96 49.26 -16.43 15.98
C ASP A 96 49.76 -14.97 15.94
N GLY A 97 49.34 -14.27 14.88
CA GLY A 97 49.32 -12.83 14.81
C GLY A 97 47.98 -12.36 14.27
N SER A 98 47.27 -11.57 15.07
CA SER A 98 46.06 -10.81 14.76
C SER A 98 46.02 -10.24 13.33
N PRO A 99 44.84 -10.13 12.69
CA PRO A 99 44.68 -9.21 11.59
C PRO A 99 43.75 -8.05 11.97
N GLY A 100 44.35 -6.87 12.10
CA GLY A 100 43.69 -5.65 11.67
C GLY A 100 43.64 -5.60 10.15
N CYS A 101 42.46 -5.21 9.64
CA CYS A 101 42.20 -4.47 8.40
C CYS A 101 43.00 -4.83 7.12
N GLU A 102 42.34 -5.38 6.09
CA GLU A 102 42.14 -4.67 4.81
C GLU A 102 41.22 -5.41 3.81
N ARG A 103 40.18 -4.67 3.37
CA ARG A 103 39.69 -4.47 1.99
C ARG A 103 39.71 -5.67 1.01
N GLN A 104 38.51 -6.13 0.62
CA GLN A 104 37.96 -6.06 -0.75
C GLN A 104 36.57 -6.71 -0.81
N PRO A 105 35.55 -6.10 -1.44
CA PRO A 105 34.26 -6.74 -1.62
C PRO A 105 34.40 -7.79 -2.72
N LEU A 106 34.26 -9.06 -2.35
CA LEU A 106 34.05 -10.15 -3.30
C LEU A 106 32.80 -9.83 -4.12
N LEU A 107 33.02 -9.50 -5.39
CA LEU A 107 31.97 -9.43 -6.41
C LEU A 107 31.28 -10.78 -6.45
N ASP A 108 30.10 -10.81 -5.83
CA ASP A 108 29.27 -12.00 -5.75
C ASP A 108 28.91 -12.43 -7.17
N ARG A 109 29.40 -13.62 -7.52
CA ARG A 109 29.36 -14.16 -8.87
C ARG A 109 27.94 -14.66 -9.10
N ASN A 110 27.06 -13.71 -9.44
CA ASN A 110 25.64 -13.89 -9.73
C ASN A 110 25.42 -14.96 -10.81
N ARG A 111 25.31 -16.21 -10.37
CA ARG A 111 24.71 -17.29 -11.15
C ARG A 111 23.19 -17.21 -10.93
N ALA A 112 22.62 -16.10 -11.40
CA ALA A 112 21.20 -15.84 -11.38
C ALA A 112 20.49 -17.03 -12.02
N HIS A 113 19.79 -17.80 -11.18
CA HIS A 113 18.86 -18.81 -11.65
C HIS A 113 17.84 -18.11 -12.54
N SER A 114 17.70 -18.60 -13.76
CA SER A 114 16.70 -18.17 -14.72
C SER A 114 15.31 -18.51 -14.17
N VAL A 115 14.79 -17.68 -13.28
CA VAL A 115 13.38 -17.73 -12.90
C VAL A 115 12.60 -17.30 -14.15
N HIS A 116 11.90 -18.25 -14.76
CA HIS A 116 10.93 -17.96 -15.80
C HIS A 116 9.85 -17.05 -15.19
N HIS A 117 9.92 -15.74 -15.43
CA HIS A 117 8.87 -14.78 -15.06
C HIS A 117 7.67 -14.95 -16.00
N ARG A 118 7.07 -16.14 -16.02
CA ARG A 118 5.75 -16.34 -16.61
C ARG A 118 4.73 -16.14 -15.51
N ASN A 119 3.65 -15.45 -15.84
CA ASN A 119 2.46 -15.38 -15.02
C ASN A 119 1.80 -16.77 -15.00
N ASP A 120 2.31 -17.67 -14.15
CA ASP A 120 1.73 -19.00 -13.93
C ASP A 120 0.48 -18.84 -13.06
N LEU A 121 -0.64 -18.69 -13.76
CA LEU A 121 -1.99 -18.46 -13.24
C LEU A 121 -2.91 -19.60 -13.70
N SER A 122 -2.41 -20.83 -13.63
CA SER A 122 -3.11 -22.04 -14.09
C SER A 122 -4.36 -22.35 -13.26
N ASP A 123 -4.39 -21.88 -12.01
CA ASP A 123 -5.50 -21.97 -11.06
C ASP A 123 -6.70 -21.05 -11.42
N ASP A 124 -6.50 -20.05 -12.29
CA ASP A 124 -7.53 -19.06 -12.62
C ASP A 124 -7.45 -18.62 -14.08
N PRO A 125 -8.11 -19.35 -15.00
CA PRO A 125 -8.03 -19.09 -16.44
C PRO A 125 -8.65 -17.74 -16.82
N GLU A 126 -9.65 -17.26 -16.09
CA GLU A 126 -10.29 -15.97 -16.35
C GLU A 126 -9.33 -14.82 -16.04
N PHE A 127 -8.71 -14.83 -14.85
CA PHE A 127 -7.72 -13.82 -14.50
C PHE A 127 -6.50 -13.87 -15.42
N ARG A 128 -6.05 -15.08 -15.80
CA ARG A 128 -4.99 -15.28 -16.80
C ARG A 128 -5.34 -14.64 -18.15
N ALA A 129 -6.59 -14.79 -18.62
CA ALA A 129 -7.03 -14.18 -19.87
C ALA A 129 -6.99 -12.64 -19.81
N ILE A 130 -7.33 -12.05 -18.65
CA ILE A 130 -7.25 -10.59 -18.45
C ILE A 130 -5.79 -10.12 -18.48
N VAL A 131 -4.89 -10.82 -17.79
CA VAL A 131 -3.44 -10.51 -17.84
C VAL A 131 -2.89 -10.66 -19.26
N GLY A 132 -3.31 -11.70 -20.00
CA GLY A 132 -2.92 -11.88 -21.41
C GLY A 132 -3.40 -10.73 -22.30
N ARG A 133 -4.61 -10.18 -22.07
CA ARG A 133 -5.08 -8.98 -22.78
C ARG A 133 -4.24 -7.75 -22.44
N ALA A 134 -3.82 -7.59 -21.18
CA ALA A 134 -2.92 -6.51 -20.78
C ALA A 134 -1.55 -6.61 -21.48
N GLU A 135 -0.97 -7.81 -21.55
CA GLU A 135 0.30 -8.06 -22.25
C GLU A 135 0.16 -7.74 -23.75
N GLN A 136 -0.92 -8.21 -24.39
CA GLN A 136 -1.22 -7.91 -25.79
C GLN A 136 -1.40 -6.41 -26.05
N ALA A 137 -2.09 -5.69 -25.16
CA ALA A 137 -2.27 -4.25 -25.27
C ALA A 137 -0.93 -3.51 -25.26
N ILE A 138 -0.03 -3.90 -24.34
CA ILE A 138 1.32 -3.33 -24.24
C ILE A 138 2.13 -3.59 -25.51
N GLU A 139 2.08 -4.80 -26.05
CA GLU A 139 2.77 -5.15 -27.30
C GLU A 139 2.28 -4.34 -28.51
N GLN A 140 0.99 -3.99 -28.52
CA GLN A 140 0.36 -3.14 -29.54
C GLN A 140 0.57 -1.63 -29.30
N GLY A 141 1.29 -1.25 -28.24
CA GLY A 141 1.57 0.14 -27.90
C GLY A 141 0.48 0.85 -27.10
N VAL A 142 -0.56 0.14 -26.65
CA VAL A 142 -1.55 0.65 -25.70
C VAL A 142 -0.97 0.48 -24.30
N LEU A 143 -0.28 1.52 -23.82
CA LEU A 143 0.49 1.47 -22.58
C LEU A 143 -0.39 1.75 -21.34
N PRO A 144 -0.06 1.17 -20.17
CA PRO A 144 -0.65 1.54 -18.89
C PRO A 144 -0.41 3.01 -18.57
N GLU A 145 -1.42 3.68 -18.01
CA GLU A 145 -1.40 5.10 -17.68
C GLU A 145 -1.23 5.32 -16.19
N ARG A 146 -0.36 6.26 -15.81
CA ARG A 146 -0.07 6.52 -14.40
C ARG A 146 -1.24 7.22 -13.71
N ILE A 147 -1.58 6.76 -12.51
CA ILE A 147 -2.58 7.39 -11.64
C ILE A 147 -1.89 8.50 -10.82
N TYR A 148 -2.29 9.75 -11.05
CA TYR A 148 -1.66 10.91 -10.39
C TYR A 148 -2.24 11.20 -9.00
N GLN A 149 -3.50 10.89 -8.77
CA GLN A 149 -4.23 11.18 -7.52
C GLN A 149 -3.89 10.21 -6.36
N GLY A 150 -3.03 9.20 -6.58
CA GLY A 150 -2.70 8.17 -5.58
C GLY A 150 -1.25 8.17 -5.06
N SER A 151 -0.93 7.09 -4.31
CA SER A 151 0.45 6.76 -3.95
C SER A 151 1.30 6.66 -5.23
N SER A 152 2.54 7.15 -5.15
CA SER A 152 3.49 7.05 -6.26
C SER A 152 3.61 5.59 -6.72
N GLY A 153 3.47 5.35 -8.03
CA GLY A 153 3.67 4.03 -8.63
C GLY A 153 2.42 3.17 -8.80
N SER A 154 1.27 3.76 -9.16
CA SER A 154 0.06 3.01 -9.56
C SER A 154 -0.31 3.33 -11.01
N TYR A 155 -0.78 2.31 -11.76
CA TYR A 155 -1.07 2.42 -13.19
C TYR A 155 -2.42 1.81 -13.54
N PHE A 156 -3.24 2.51 -14.33
CA PHE A 156 -4.38 1.93 -15.03
C PHE A 156 -3.87 1.11 -16.20
N VAL A 157 -4.11 -0.20 -16.15
CA VAL A 157 -3.80 -1.13 -17.22
C VAL A 157 -5.01 -1.25 -18.15
N LYS A 158 -4.74 -1.23 -19.45
CA LYS A 158 -5.74 -1.22 -20.50
C LYS A 158 -5.72 -2.51 -21.31
N ASP A 159 -6.84 -2.85 -21.93
CA ASP A 159 -6.91 -3.86 -22.98
C ASP A 159 -6.54 -3.26 -24.36
N PRO A 160 -6.46 -4.08 -25.43
CA PRO A 160 -6.14 -3.59 -26.78
C PRO A 160 -7.10 -2.53 -27.31
N GLN A 161 -8.32 -2.46 -26.78
CA GLN A 161 -9.33 -1.46 -27.15
C GLN A 161 -9.18 -0.15 -26.35
N GLY A 162 -8.23 -0.08 -25.42
CA GLY A 162 -7.99 1.08 -24.56
C GLY A 162 -8.89 1.15 -23.34
N LYS A 163 -9.71 0.14 -23.07
CA LYS A 163 -10.58 0.06 -21.89
C LYS A 163 -9.74 -0.33 -20.67
N ILE A 164 -9.97 0.32 -19.53
CA ILE A 164 -9.29 -0.01 -18.27
C ILE A 164 -9.79 -1.38 -17.78
N ILE A 165 -8.86 -2.29 -17.53
CA ILE A 165 -9.14 -3.66 -17.07
C ILE A 165 -8.54 -3.97 -15.70
N GLY A 166 -7.58 -3.17 -15.24
CA GLY A 166 -6.98 -3.38 -13.93
C GLY A 166 -6.14 -2.20 -13.46
N VAL A 167 -5.75 -2.28 -12.19
CA VAL A 167 -4.79 -1.39 -11.56
C VAL A 167 -3.55 -2.19 -11.23
N PHE A 168 -2.38 -1.75 -11.70
CA PHE A 168 -1.10 -2.39 -11.44
C PHE A 168 -0.23 -1.50 -10.54
N LYS A 169 0.28 -2.08 -9.45
CA LYS A 169 1.17 -1.42 -8.49
C LYS A 169 2.51 -2.17 -8.40
N PRO A 170 3.56 -1.77 -9.15
CA PRO A 170 4.85 -2.43 -9.12
C PRO A 170 5.59 -2.22 -7.78
N LYS A 171 6.09 -3.31 -7.20
CA LYS A 171 6.89 -3.32 -5.95
C LYS A 171 8.00 -2.27 -5.97
N SER A 172 8.73 -2.15 -7.09
CA SER A 172 9.88 -1.25 -7.19
C SER A 172 9.54 0.24 -7.05
N GLU A 173 8.28 0.63 -7.24
CA GLU A 173 7.84 2.03 -7.26
C GLU A 173 7.00 2.42 -6.05
N GLU A 174 6.75 1.48 -5.12
CA GLU A 174 6.08 1.72 -3.85
C GLU A 174 6.75 2.85 -3.04
N PRO A 175 6.08 3.44 -2.02
CA PRO A 175 6.64 4.49 -1.17
C PRO A 175 8.09 4.25 -0.68
N TYR A 176 8.44 3.00 -0.38
CA TYR A 176 9.77 2.57 0.07
C TYR A 176 10.59 1.83 -0.99
N GLY A 177 10.06 1.73 -2.22
CA GLY A 177 10.73 1.13 -3.37
C GLY A 177 11.89 1.99 -3.86
N GLN A 178 12.93 1.34 -4.40
CA GLN A 178 14.14 2.00 -4.89
C GLN A 178 13.89 2.96 -6.06
N LEU A 179 12.80 2.74 -6.82
CA LEU A 179 12.42 3.50 -8.01
C LEU A 179 11.15 4.33 -7.78
N ASN A 180 10.88 4.70 -6.53
CA ASN A 180 9.75 5.56 -6.22
C ASN A 180 9.88 6.91 -6.97
N PRO A 181 8.93 7.28 -7.84
CA PRO A 181 8.98 8.54 -8.59
C PRO A 181 8.75 9.80 -7.73
N LYS A 182 8.24 9.67 -6.49
CA LYS A 182 8.13 10.77 -5.52
C LYS A 182 9.37 10.72 -4.58
N TRP A 183 10.46 11.37 -5.00
CA TRP A 183 11.78 11.41 -4.31
C TRP A 183 11.72 11.95 -2.86
N THR A 184 10.66 12.69 -2.52
CA THR A 184 10.44 13.31 -1.21
C THR A 184 10.37 12.31 -0.03
N LYS A 185 9.93 11.07 -0.24
CA LYS A 185 9.89 10.05 0.83
C LYS A 185 11.26 9.45 1.16
N TRP A 186 12.20 9.46 0.20
CA TRP A 186 13.59 9.03 0.45
C TRP A 186 14.35 10.07 1.28
N LEU A 187 14.13 11.36 1.02
CA LEU A 187 14.69 12.46 1.82
C LEU A 187 14.16 12.46 3.27
N GLN A 188 12.86 12.19 3.45
CA GLN A 188 12.23 12.05 4.78
C GLN A 188 12.79 10.84 5.58
N LYS A 189 13.11 9.74 4.88
CA LYS A 189 13.76 8.55 5.48
C LYS A 189 15.17 8.85 6.03
N LEU A 190 15.88 9.82 5.44
CA LEU A 190 17.24 10.19 5.86
C LEU A 190 17.25 11.19 7.03
N CYS A 191 16.25 12.08 7.10
CA CYS A 191 16.23 13.17 8.09
C CYS A 191 15.51 12.83 9.42
N CYS A 192 14.63 11.82 9.49
CA CYS A 192 13.87 11.49 10.71
C CYS A 192 13.43 10.00 10.79
N PRO A 193 14.33 9.06 11.14
CA PRO A 193 14.02 7.62 11.17
C PRO A 193 12.99 7.17 12.21
N CYS A 194 12.71 7.97 13.26
CA CYS A 194 11.68 7.68 14.27
C CYS A 194 10.28 8.27 13.92
N CYS A 195 10.21 9.22 12.98
CA CYS A 195 8.98 9.96 12.68
C CYS A 195 8.30 9.55 11.36
N PHE A 196 8.95 8.75 10.51
CA PHE A 196 8.47 8.50 9.14
C PHE A 196 8.39 7.01 8.78
N GLY A 197 7.17 6.48 8.94
CA GLY A 197 6.75 5.19 8.41
C GLY A 197 5.79 4.47 9.33
N ARG A 198 5.09 3.47 8.79
CA ARG A 198 4.31 2.55 9.61
C ARG A 198 5.25 1.45 10.11
N ASP A 199 5.95 1.72 11.21
CA ASP A 199 6.96 0.79 11.78
C ASP A 199 6.38 -0.59 12.15
N CYS A 200 5.06 -0.70 12.25
CA CYS A 200 4.37 -1.97 12.44
C CYS A 200 4.23 -2.80 11.14
N LEU A 201 4.55 -2.27 9.96
CA LEU A 201 4.45 -2.96 8.68
C LEU A 201 5.82 -3.42 8.17
N VAL A 202 5.85 -4.53 7.42
CA VAL A 202 7.04 -4.95 6.69
C VAL A 202 7.31 -3.96 5.54
N LEU A 203 8.58 -3.62 5.34
CA LEU A 203 8.99 -2.71 4.29
C LEU A 203 8.81 -3.34 2.90
N ASN A 204 8.25 -2.57 1.96
CA ASN A 204 8.25 -2.86 0.51
C ASN A 204 7.57 -4.19 0.12
N GLN A 205 6.52 -4.57 0.86
CA GLN A 205 5.65 -5.72 0.60
C GLN A 205 4.19 -5.32 0.36
N GLY A 206 3.93 -4.07 -0.04
CA GLY A 206 2.56 -3.58 -0.23
C GLY A 206 1.78 -4.38 -1.26
N TYR A 207 2.42 -4.77 -2.36
CA TYR A 207 1.82 -5.62 -3.39
C TYR A 207 1.40 -7.02 -2.88
N LEU A 208 2.08 -7.56 -1.85
CA LEU A 208 1.68 -8.82 -1.21
C LEU A 208 0.52 -8.61 -0.25
N SER A 209 0.47 -7.46 0.41
CA SER A 209 -0.66 -7.04 1.24
C SER A 209 -1.94 -6.92 0.38
N GLU A 210 -1.85 -6.32 -0.82
CA GLU A 210 -2.94 -6.26 -1.80
C GLU A 210 -3.44 -7.65 -2.24
N ALA A 211 -2.52 -8.53 -2.64
CA ALA A 211 -2.87 -9.89 -3.05
C ALA A 211 -3.38 -10.74 -1.87
N GLY A 212 -2.83 -10.54 -0.68
CA GLY A 212 -3.23 -11.22 0.55
C GLY A 212 -4.63 -10.84 0.99
N ALA A 213 -5.02 -9.57 0.83
CA ALA A 213 -6.40 -9.13 1.08
C ALA A 213 -7.39 -9.83 0.15
N SER A 214 -7.08 -9.95 -1.15
CA SER A 214 -7.92 -10.70 -2.09
C SER A 214 -7.96 -12.20 -1.77
N LEU A 215 -6.88 -12.77 -1.22
CA LEU A 215 -6.83 -14.17 -0.79
C LEU A 215 -7.74 -14.41 0.43
N VAL A 216 -7.64 -13.55 1.45
CA VAL A 216 -8.50 -13.60 2.65
C VAL A 216 -9.97 -13.40 2.27
N ASP A 217 -10.27 -12.43 1.41
CA ASP A 217 -11.62 -12.18 0.89
C ASP A 217 -12.21 -13.42 0.21
N HIS A 218 -11.45 -14.05 -0.67
CA HIS A 218 -11.88 -15.25 -1.39
C HIS A 218 -12.11 -16.44 -0.44
N LYS A 219 -11.17 -16.68 0.48
CA LYS A 219 -11.25 -17.81 1.43
C LYS A 219 -12.43 -17.67 2.41
N LEU A 220 -12.81 -16.43 2.76
CA LEU A 220 -13.98 -16.13 3.59
C LEU A 220 -15.28 -15.95 2.79
N GLU A 221 -15.22 -15.94 1.45
CA GLU A 221 -16.33 -15.68 0.54
C GLU A 221 -17.00 -14.32 0.75
N LEU A 222 -16.22 -13.31 1.12
CA LEU A 222 -16.72 -11.95 1.33
C LEU A 222 -17.10 -11.30 -0.01
N ASN A 223 -16.30 -11.54 -1.05
CA ASN A 223 -16.53 -11.09 -2.43
C ASN A 223 -16.68 -9.56 -2.53
N ILE A 224 -15.85 -8.83 -1.79
CA ILE A 224 -15.81 -7.36 -1.81
C ILE A 224 -14.46 -6.83 -2.32
N VAL A 225 -13.38 -7.60 -2.26
CA VAL A 225 -12.10 -7.20 -2.86
C VAL A 225 -12.10 -7.57 -4.34
N PRO A 226 -11.94 -6.62 -5.28
CA PRO A 226 -11.73 -6.98 -6.68
C PRO A 226 -10.52 -7.89 -6.79
N LYS A 227 -10.68 -9.01 -7.50
CA LYS A 227 -9.68 -10.07 -7.57
C LYS A 227 -8.28 -9.49 -7.86
N THR A 228 -7.33 -9.79 -6.97
CA THR A 228 -5.98 -9.22 -7.02
C THR A 228 -4.95 -10.33 -6.89
N LYS A 229 -4.01 -10.41 -7.83
CA LYS A 229 -2.90 -11.39 -7.78
C LYS A 229 -1.55 -10.72 -8.04
N VAL A 230 -0.47 -11.42 -7.68
CA VAL A 230 0.90 -11.02 -8.01
C VAL A 230 1.18 -11.33 -9.47
N VAL A 231 1.57 -10.33 -10.25
CA VAL A 231 1.79 -10.41 -11.70
C VAL A 231 3.11 -9.73 -12.06
N TYR A 232 3.71 -10.18 -13.16
CA TYR A 232 4.87 -9.58 -13.80
C TYR A 232 4.44 -8.86 -15.09
N LEU A 233 4.67 -7.55 -15.17
CA LEU A 233 4.41 -6.76 -16.38
C LEU A 233 5.63 -5.90 -16.73
N GLY A 234 5.95 -5.79 -18.01
CA GLY A 234 6.96 -4.86 -18.52
C GLY A 234 6.32 -3.84 -19.44
N SER A 235 6.51 -2.54 -19.21
CA SER A 235 5.96 -1.49 -20.06
C SER A 235 6.82 -0.23 -20.07
N ASP A 236 6.94 0.44 -21.22
CA ASP A 236 7.71 1.69 -21.35
C ASP A 236 7.20 2.84 -20.45
N SER A 237 5.93 2.78 -20.03
CA SER A 237 5.34 3.78 -19.14
C SER A 237 5.76 3.64 -17.67
N PHE A 238 6.31 2.49 -17.26
CA PHE A 238 6.80 2.29 -15.90
C PHE A 238 8.12 3.03 -15.63
N ASN A 239 8.43 3.25 -14.35
CA ASN A 239 9.63 3.98 -13.96
C ASN A 239 10.87 3.07 -13.91
N TYR A 240 11.72 3.11 -14.93
CA TYR A 240 12.96 2.33 -15.00
C TYR A 240 14.21 3.20 -14.89
N ASN A 241 15.30 2.60 -14.39
CA ASN A 241 16.62 3.21 -14.41
C ASN A 241 17.07 3.53 -15.85
N ALA A 242 17.87 4.58 -16.01
CA ALA A 242 18.44 4.98 -17.31
C ALA A 242 19.17 3.81 -17.99
N ILE A 243 19.90 3.00 -17.22
CA ILE A 243 20.63 1.83 -17.71
C ILE A 243 19.70 0.80 -18.34
N ASP A 244 18.54 0.52 -17.73
CA ASP A 244 17.58 -0.46 -18.25
C ASP A 244 16.90 0.04 -19.54
N ARG A 245 16.64 1.35 -19.61
CA ARG A 245 16.15 2.01 -20.84
C ARG A 245 17.17 1.96 -21.97
N VAL A 246 18.46 2.16 -21.68
CA VAL A 246 19.52 2.07 -22.70
C VAL A 246 19.72 0.61 -23.17
N LYS A 247 19.75 -0.35 -22.23
CA LYS A 247 19.91 -1.77 -22.55
C LYS A 247 18.78 -2.32 -23.41
N SER A 248 17.53 -1.96 -23.10
CA SER A 248 16.36 -2.39 -23.89
C SER A 248 16.41 -1.84 -25.32
N ARG A 249 16.75 -0.55 -25.49
CA ARG A 249 16.96 0.08 -26.81
C ARG A 249 18.09 -0.60 -27.59
N GLY A 250 19.23 -0.87 -26.95
CA GLY A 250 20.37 -1.54 -27.58
C GLY A 250 20.03 -2.95 -28.07
N LYS A 251 19.28 -3.73 -27.27
CA LYS A 251 18.82 -5.06 -27.68
C LYS A 251 17.82 -5.02 -28.84
N ARG A 252 16.89 -4.05 -28.83
CA ARG A 252 15.92 -3.87 -29.92
C ARG A 252 16.62 -3.51 -31.23
N LEU A 253 17.57 -2.57 -31.18
CA LEU A 253 18.39 -2.20 -32.34
C LEU A 253 19.26 -3.37 -32.84
N ALA A 254 19.83 -4.17 -31.93
CA ALA A 254 20.60 -5.34 -32.32
C ALA A 254 19.75 -6.42 -32.99
N LEU A 255 18.48 -6.56 -32.60
CA LEU A 255 17.52 -7.44 -33.28
C LEU A 255 17.15 -6.93 -34.68
N GLU A 256 16.85 -5.63 -34.80
CA GLU A 256 16.51 -5.00 -36.08
C GLU A 256 17.69 -5.02 -37.07
N LYS A 257 18.91 -4.76 -36.59
CA LYS A 257 20.12 -4.66 -37.44
C LYS A 257 20.81 -6.00 -37.70
N VAL A 258 20.81 -6.92 -36.73
CA VAL A 258 21.48 -8.22 -36.85
C VAL A 258 20.59 -9.32 -36.25
N PRO A 259 19.62 -9.84 -37.02
CA PRO A 259 18.63 -10.81 -36.52
C PRO A 259 19.27 -12.05 -35.88
N LYS A 260 20.42 -12.52 -36.39
CA LYS A 260 21.18 -13.67 -35.84
C LYS A 260 21.75 -13.42 -34.43
N VAL A 261 22.05 -12.18 -34.07
CA VAL A 261 22.49 -11.78 -32.73
C VAL A 261 21.30 -11.47 -31.85
N GLY A 262 20.26 -10.86 -32.41
CA GLY A 262 18.99 -10.59 -31.74
C GLY A 262 18.28 -11.85 -31.23
N GLN A 263 18.26 -12.92 -32.03
CA GLN A 263 17.66 -14.21 -31.68
C GLN A 263 18.36 -14.92 -30.49
N ARG A 264 19.59 -14.51 -30.13
CA ARG A 264 20.29 -15.00 -28.94
C ARG A 264 19.82 -14.31 -27.65
N PHE A 265 19.11 -13.18 -27.76
CA PHE A 265 18.52 -12.54 -26.61
C PHE A 265 17.24 -13.27 -26.24
N HIS A 266 17.26 -13.96 -25.11
CA HIS A 266 16.10 -14.61 -24.51
C HIS A 266 14.98 -13.62 -24.13
N ARG A 267 15.25 -12.30 -24.13
CA ARG A 267 14.30 -11.23 -23.83
C ARG A 267 14.63 -9.96 -24.62
N ILE A 268 13.68 -9.49 -25.42
CA ILE A 268 13.69 -8.21 -26.14
C ILE A 268 12.71 -7.29 -25.39
N GLY A 269 13.15 -6.10 -24.97
CA GLY A 269 12.33 -5.14 -24.21
C GLY A 269 12.83 -4.85 -22.79
N LEU A 270 12.03 -4.08 -22.04
CA LEU A 270 12.31 -3.74 -20.64
C LEU A 270 12.07 -4.95 -19.71
N PRO A 271 12.81 -5.05 -18.59
CA PRO A 271 12.61 -6.15 -17.65
C PRO A 271 11.22 -6.06 -16.99
N PRO A 272 10.45 -7.16 -16.90
CA PRO A 272 9.15 -7.11 -16.26
C PRO A 272 9.30 -6.82 -14.77
N LYS A 273 8.40 -6.00 -14.24
CA LYS A 273 8.30 -5.66 -12.83
C LYS A 273 7.26 -6.54 -12.17
N VAL A 274 7.57 -7.02 -10.98
CA VAL A 274 6.59 -7.66 -10.09
C VAL A 274 5.73 -6.61 -9.41
N GLY A 275 4.44 -6.89 -9.27
CA GLY A 275 3.50 -6.03 -8.58
C GLY A 275 2.16 -6.71 -8.36
N SER A 276 1.25 -6.01 -7.68
CA SER A 276 -0.14 -6.44 -7.56
C SER A 276 -0.90 -5.98 -8.79
N PHE A 277 -1.72 -6.86 -9.34
CA PHE A 277 -2.67 -6.56 -10.41
C PHE A 277 -4.07 -6.80 -9.88
N GLN A 278 -4.82 -5.73 -9.69
CA GLN A 278 -6.20 -5.74 -9.20
C GLN A 278 -7.16 -5.49 -10.36
N LEU A 279 -8.24 -6.27 -10.45
CA LEU A 279 -9.27 -6.03 -11.47
C LEU A 279 -9.95 -4.68 -11.26
N PHE A 280 -10.19 -3.96 -12.36
CA PHE A 280 -10.89 -2.68 -12.33
C PHE A 280 -12.40 -2.91 -12.20
N VAL A 281 -13.08 -2.11 -11.38
CA VAL A 281 -14.53 -2.16 -11.16
C VAL A 281 -15.21 -0.92 -11.72
N GLU A 282 -16.22 -1.10 -12.57
CA GLU A 282 -16.92 -0.03 -13.27
C GLU A 282 -18.18 0.45 -12.52
N GLY A 283 -18.44 1.76 -12.57
CA GLY A 283 -19.64 2.37 -11.99
C GLY A 283 -19.58 2.61 -10.47
N TYR A 284 -18.42 2.40 -9.87
CA TYR A 284 -18.18 2.65 -8.45
C TYR A 284 -17.74 4.11 -8.21
N LYS A 285 -18.05 4.64 -7.03
CA LYS A 285 -17.51 5.91 -6.51
C LYS A 285 -17.10 5.74 -5.05
N ASP A 286 -16.30 6.66 -4.55
CA ASP A 286 -15.86 6.72 -3.16
C ASP A 286 -17.04 6.56 -2.21
N ALA A 287 -16.87 5.78 -1.14
CA ALA A 287 -17.95 5.57 -0.19
C ALA A 287 -18.38 6.88 0.47
N ASP A 288 -17.44 7.77 0.76
CA ASP A 288 -17.72 9.11 1.27
C ASP A 288 -18.70 9.91 0.38
N HIS A 289 -18.59 9.81 -0.95
CA HIS A 289 -19.53 10.44 -1.88
C HIS A 289 -20.96 9.95 -1.67
N TRP A 290 -21.13 8.64 -1.50
CA TRP A 290 -22.45 8.01 -1.34
C TRP A 290 -23.02 8.16 0.06
N LEU A 291 -22.18 8.01 1.10
CA LEU A 291 -22.60 8.16 2.49
C LEU A 291 -23.19 9.54 2.76
N ARG A 292 -22.55 10.61 2.25
CA ARG A 292 -23.09 11.99 2.34
C ARG A 292 -24.45 12.12 1.65
N ARG A 293 -24.65 11.43 0.53
CA ARG A 293 -25.95 11.43 -0.18
C ARG A 293 -27.01 10.66 0.60
N PHE A 294 -26.66 9.52 1.20
CA PHE A 294 -27.59 8.71 1.99
C PHE A 294 -28.00 9.36 3.31
N GLU A 295 -27.18 10.28 3.85
CA GLU A 295 -27.58 11.13 4.97
C GLU A 295 -28.68 12.13 4.60
N ALA A 296 -28.61 12.70 3.39
CA ALA A 296 -29.63 13.62 2.87
C ALA A 296 -30.88 12.89 2.34
N GLU A 297 -30.68 11.79 1.64
CA GLU A 297 -31.71 10.96 1.00
C GLU A 297 -31.54 9.51 1.45
N PRO A 298 -32.18 9.10 2.55
CA PRO A 298 -32.06 7.75 3.08
C PRO A 298 -32.45 6.69 2.06
N LEU A 299 -31.65 5.63 1.99
CA LEU A 299 -31.92 4.49 1.12
C LEU A 299 -33.20 3.76 1.51
N PRO A 300 -33.93 3.18 0.53
CA PRO A 300 -34.99 2.21 0.82
C PRO A 300 -34.49 1.09 1.74
N GLN A 301 -35.33 0.63 2.67
CA GLN A 301 -34.93 -0.28 3.75
C GLN A 301 -34.27 -1.57 3.25
N ASN A 302 -34.73 -2.14 2.14
CA ASN A 302 -34.16 -3.32 1.52
C ASN A 302 -32.72 -3.09 1.01
N VAL A 303 -32.48 -1.96 0.33
CA VAL A 303 -31.16 -1.57 -0.18
C VAL A 303 -30.24 -1.23 0.99
N ASN A 304 -30.73 -0.51 1.99
CA ASN A 304 -29.95 -0.17 3.17
C ASN A 304 -29.48 -1.44 3.92
N ARG A 305 -30.34 -2.46 4.02
CA ARG A 305 -29.95 -3.77 4.56
C ARG A 305 -28.86 -4.45 3.74
N GLN A 306 -28.95 -4.43 2.41
CA GLN A 306 -27.91 -4.99 1.54
C GLN A 306 -26.57 -4.25 1.71
N LEU A 307 -26.60 -2.91 1.72
CA LEU A 307 -25.42 -2.09 1.98
C LEU A 307 -24.82 -2.41 3.35
N HIS A 308 -25.66 -2.63 4.36
CA HIS A 308 -25.20 -3.01 5.69
C HIS A 308 -24.48 -4.36 5.71
N ILE A 309 -25.00 -5.38 5.02
CA ILE A 309 -24.31 -6.69 4.89
C ILE A 309 -22.95 -6.52 4.20
N HIS A 310 -22.88 -5.71 3.13
CA HIS A 310 -21.61 -5.40 2.48
C HIS A 310 -20.63 -4.66 3.40
N PHE A 311 -21.12 -3.75 4.22
CA PHE A 311 -20.34 -3.05 5.23
C PHE A 311 -19.78 -4.01 6.28
N GLU A 312 -20.56 -4.96 6.77
CA GLU A 312 -20.08 -5.97 7.72
C GLU A 312 -18.96 -6.84 7.14
N ARG A 313 -19.05 -7.19 5.85
CA ARG A 313 -17.98 -7.89 5.14
C ARG A 313 -16.69 -7.07 5.08
N LEU A 314 -16.80 -5.75 4.86
CA LEU A 314 -15.65 -4.84 4.92
C LEU A 314 -15.02 -4.83 6.30
N VAL A 315 -15.85 -4.74 7.35
CA VAL A 315 -15.40 -4.79 8.75
C VAL A 315 -14.64 -6.09 9.04
N VAL A 316 -15.21 -7.23 8.65
CA VAL A 316 -14.57 -8.55 8.85
C VAL A 316 -13.21 -8.60 8.16
N LEU A 317 -13.14 -8.22 6.89
CA LEU A 317 -11.90 -8.20 6.13
C LEU A 317 -10.84 -7.32 6.80
N ASP A 318 -11.15 -6.05 7.01
CA ASP A 318 -10.21 -5.05 7.53
C ASP A 318 -9.72 -5.41 8.93
N TYR A 319 -10.59 -6.00 9.76
CA TYR A 319 -10.22 -6.40 11.11
C TYR A 319 -9.25 -7.59 11.09
N ILE A 320 -9.55 -8.64 10.32
CA ILE A 320 -8.70 -9.84 10.20
C ILE A 320 -7.30 -9.48 9.68
N ILE A 321 -7.22 -8.71 8.59
CA ILE A 321 -5.94 -8.32 8.00
C ILE A 321 -5.26 -7.17 8.77
N ARG A 322 -5.95 -6.61 9.78
CA ARG A 322 -5.61 -5.37 10.49
C ARG A 322 -5.12 -4.27 9.54
N ASN A 323 -6.03 -3.82 8.68
CA ASN A 323 -5.76 -2.72 7.77
C ASN A 323 -5.40 -1.44 8.55
N THR A 324 -4.33 -0.76 8.12
CA THR A 324 -3.83 0.46 8.76
C THR A 324 -4.17 1.75 7.99
N ASP A 325 -4.86 1.63 6.84
CA ASP A 325 -5.18 2.75 5.94
C ASP A 325 -6.62 2.79 5.42
N ARG A 326 -7.59 2.20 6.11
CA ARG A 326 -8.97 2.28 5.63
C ARG A 326 -9.61 3.62 5.96
N GLY A 327 -9.46 4.60 5.07
CA GLY A 327 -10.29 5.80 4.97
C GLY A 327 -11.60 5.55 4.20
N ASN A 328 -12.54 6.50 4.24
CA ASN A 328 -13.82 6.42 3.49
C ASN A 328 -13.70 6.69 1.98
N ASP A 329 -12.52 7.10 1.55
CA ASP A 329 -12.04 7.22 0.18
C ASP A 329 -11.45 5.90 -0.36
N ASN A 330 -11.03 4.99 0.53
CA ASN A 330 -10.36 3.73 0.17
C ASN A 330 -11.31 2.53 0.07
N TRP A 331 -12.62 2.75 0.02
CA TRP A 331 -13.60 1.74 -0.36
C TRP A 331 -14.69 2.42 -1.17
N LEU A 332 -15.24 1.67 -2.13
CA LEU A 332 -16.14 2.22 -3.12
C LEU A 332 -17.53 1.63 -2.96
N ILE A 333 -18.54 2.41 -3.29
CA ILE A 333 -19.92 1.97 -3.39
C ILE A 333 -20.37 2.15 -4.85
N LYS A 334 -21.05 1.13 -5.37
CA LYS A 334 -21.87 1.24 -6.58
C LYS A 334 -23.33 1.19 -6.16
N TYR A 335 -24.09 2.18 -6.58
CA TYR A 335 -25.52 2.23 -6.35
C TYR A 335 -26.20 2.60 -7.67
N ASP A 336 -26.93 1.62 -8.23
CA ASP A 336 -27.71 1.81 -9.45
C ASP A 336 -29.09 2.35 -9.04
N TYR A 337 -29.32 3.65 -9.27
CA TYR A 337 -30.63 4.25 -9.04
C TYR A 337 -31.68 3.54 -9.90
N PRO A 338 -32.87 3.22 -9.34
CA PRO A 338 -34.03 2.95 -10.17
C PRO A 338 -34.44 4.27 -10.80
N MET A 339 -33.84 4.60 -11.95
CA MET A 339 -34.39 5.67 -12.78
C MET A 339 -35.77 5.19 -13.25
N ASP A 340 -36.80 5.98 -12.99
CA ASP A 340 -37.99 5.95 -13.84
C ASP A 340 -37.48 6.05 -15.28
N THR A 341 -37.76 5.06 -16.10
CA THR A 341 -37.54 5.13 -17.54
C THR A 341 -38.53 6.14 -18.10
N GLY A 342 -38.26 7.43 -17.86
CA GLY A 342 -38.96 8.56 -18.42
C GLY A 342 -38.73 8.58 -19.93
N GLY A 343 -39.54 7.82 -20.67
CA GLY A 343 -39.45 7.83 -22.13
C GLY A 343 -40.23 6.77 -22.92
N ILE A 344 -40.81 5.73 -22.31
CA ILE A 344 -41.61 4.75 -23.08
C ILE A 344 -42.97 4.56 -22.41
N ARG A 345 -43.94 5.39 -22.84
CA ARG A 345 -45.37 5.16 -22.62
C ARG A 345 -45.88 4.15 -23.65
N ASP A 346 -45.38 2.93 -23.62
CA ASP A 346 -46.06 1.83 -24.31
C ASP A 346 -46.11 0.62 -23.39
N THR A 347 -47.33 0.11 -23.28
CA THR A 347 -47.78 -1.05 -22.54
C THR A 347 -46.89 -2.26 -22.75
N ASP A 348 -46.11 -2.60 -21.73
CA ASP A 348 -45.81 -3.97 -21.29
C ASP A 348 -45.02 -3.87 -19.99
N TRP A 349 -45.31 -4.76 -19.03
CA TRP A 349 -44.73 -4.84 -17.68
C TRP A 349 -43.31 -4.24 -17.57
N VAL A 350 -43.18 -3.06 -16.97
CA VAL A 350 -41.87 -2.47 -16.66
C VAL A 350 -41.23 -3.36 -15.59
N VAL A 351 -40.29 -4.22 -15.99
CA VAL A 351 -39.42 -4.93 -15.06
C VAL A 351 -38.59 -3.86 -14.34
N VAL A 352 -39.06 -3.41 -13.18
CA VAL A 352 -38.28 -2.56 -12.29
C VAL A 352 -37.11 -3.43 -11.83
N LYS A 353 -35.93 -3.20 -12.42
CA LYS A 353 -34.71 -3.85 -11.97
C LYS A 353 -34.51 -3.45 -10.52
N ASP A 354 -34.48 -4.42 -9.61
CA ASP A 354 -34.27 -4.14 -8.20
C ASP A 354 -33.00 -3.31 -8.03
N PRO A 355 -33.04 -2.23 -7.23
CA PRO A 355 -31.87 -1.38 -7.02
C PRO A 355 -30.73 -2.22 -6.43
N ILE A 356 -29.60 -2.25 -7.14
CA ILE A 356 -28.40 -3.01 -6.75
C ILE A 356 -27.45 -2.05 -6.04
N VAL A 357 -27.06 -2.41 -4.82
CA VAL A 357 -25.96 -1.76 -4.09
C VAL A 357 -24.82 -2.76 -3.90
N GLN A 358 -23.59 -2.34 -4.21
CA GLN A 358 -22.40 -3.16 -4.07
C GLN A 358 -21.27 -2.34 -3.43
N LEU A 359 -20.35 -3.03 -2.76
CA LEU A 359 -19.18 -2.45 -2.13
C LEU A 359 -17.91 -3.09 -2.70
N ALA A 360 -16.92 -2.26 -3.01
CA ALA A 360 -15.59 -2.73 -3.41
C ALA A 360 -14.50 -2.21 -2.44
N ALA A 361 -13.77 -3.13 -1.80
CA ALA A 361 -12.64 -2.82 -0.93
C ALA A 361 -11.34 -2.75 -1.76
N ILE A 362 -10.85 -1.53 -2.01
CA ILE A 362 -9.66 -1.26 -2.82
C ILE A 362 -8.49 -0.78 -1.95
N ASP A 363 -7.30 -0.65 -2.51
CA ASP A 363 -6.12 -0.10 -1.81
C ASP A 363 -5.81 -0.77 -0.46
N ASN A 364 -5.57 -2.08 -0.50
CA ASN A 364 -5.29 -2.91 0.68
C ASN A 364 -3.78 -3.04 0.95
N GLY A 365 -2.94 -2.19 0.34
CA GLY A 365 -1.48 -2.32 0.36
C GLY A 365 -0.81 -2.07 1.73
N LEU A 366 -1.56 -1.65 2.75
CA LEU A 366 -1.03 -1.31 4.07
C LEU A 366 -1.77 -2.08 5.19
N ALA A 367 -1.88 -3.39 5.00
CA ALA A 367 -2.38 -4.37 5.96
C ALA A 367 -1.29 -5.40 6.34
N PHE A 368 -1.65 -6.39 7.18
CA PHE A 368 -0.78 -7.45 7.71
C PHE A 368 0.42 -6.92 8.52
N PRO A 369 0.18 -6.19 9.63
CA PRO A 369 1.25 -5.69 10.47
C PRO A 369 1.93 -6.79 11.29
N LEU A 370 3.21 -6.59 11.57
CA LEU A 370 4.06 -7.42 12.44
C LEU A 370 3.68 -7.33 13.92
N LYS A 371 3.13 -6.20 14.32
CA LYS A 371 2.66 -5.94 15.67
C LYS A 371 1.49 -4.97 15.62
N HIS A 372 0.66 -4.96 16.66
CA HIS A 372 -0.34 -3.89 16.79
C HIS A 372 0.36 -2.52 16.87
N PRO A 373 -0.25 -1.46 16.32
CA PRO A 373 0.33 -0.12 16.37
C PRO A 373 0.56 0.34 17.81
N ASP A 374 1.64 1.10 18.04
CA ASP A 374 1.90 1.71 19.33
C ASP A 374 0.91 2.88 19.57
N SER A 375 0.49 3.12 20.82
CA SER A 375 -0.62 4.04 21.15
C SER A 375 -0.49 5.48 20.61
N TRP A 376 0.71 5.93 20.27
CA TRP A 376 0.96 7.27 19.71
C TRP A 376 0.75 7.35 18.19
N ARG A 377 0.59 6.21 17.49
CA ARG A 377 0.11 6.10 16.10
C ARG A 377 -0.96 5.01 16.00
N ALA A 378 -2.21 5.36 16.30
CA ALA A 378 -3.27 4.36 16.49
C ALA A 378 -3.79 3.68 15.19
N TYR A 379 -3.51 4.23 13.99
CA TYR A 379 -4.04 3.77 12.68
C TYR A 379 -5.48 3.23 12.79
N PRO A 380 -6.45 4.11 13.06
CA PRO A 380 -7.81 3.70 13.34
C PRO A 380 -8.52 3.23 12.07
N PHE A 381 -9.57 2.44 12.25
CA PHE A 381 -10.51 2.13 11.18
C PHE A 381 -11.50 3.29 11.04
N TYR A 382 -11.46 4.05 9.94
CA TYR A 382 -12.31 5.25 9.82
C TYR A 382 -13.79 4.93 9.77
N TRP A 383 -14.16 3.75 9.26
CA TRP A 383 -15.54 3.30 9.27
C TRP A 383 -16.12 3.11 10.68
N ALA A 384 -15.29 3.01 11.73
CA ALA A 384 -15.77 2.84 13.11
C ALA A 384 -16.56 4.06 13.63
N TRP A 385 -16.36 5.24 13.02
CA TRP A 385 -17.11 6.45 13.37
C TRP A 385 -18.45 6.59 12.63
N LEU A 386 -18.73 5.73 11.66
CA LEU A 386 -19.98 5.75 10.92
C LEU A 386 -21.15 5.25 11.79
N SER A 387 -22.37 5.72 11.49
CA SER A 387 -23.57 5.26 12.19
C SER A 387 -23.79 3.75 12.01
N GLN A 388 -23.42 3.21 10.85
CA GLN A 388 -23.46 1.79 10.51
C GLN A 388 -22.62 0.95 11.47
N ALA A 389 -21.51 1.47 12.02
CA ALA A 389 -20.65 0.73 12.95
C ALA A 389 -21.28 0.53 14.34
N LYS A 390 -22.41 1.20 14.62
CA LYS A 390 -23.16 1.07 15.88
C LYS A 390 -24.28 0.02 15.80
N VAL A 391 -24.48 -0.59 14.64
CA VAL A 391 -25.47 -1.66 14.44
C VAL A 391 -24.81 -3.02 14.77
N PRO A 392 -25.48 -3.91 15.52
CA PRO A 392 -24.95 -5.24 15.82
C PRO A 392 -24.71 -6.08 14.56
N PHE A 393 -23.72 -6.97 14.59
CA PHE A 393 -23.51 -7.92 13.51
C PHE A 393 -24.76 -8.76 13.24
N SER A 394 -25.15 -8.83 11.97
CA SER A 394 -26.29 -9.56 11.44
C SER A 394 -26.14 -11.07 11.63
N GLN A 395 -27.25 -11.80 11.57
CA GLN A 395 -27.19 -13.26 11.64
C GLN A 395 -26.50 -13.83 10.40
N GLU A 396 -26.69 -13.18 9.25
CA GLU A 396 -26.13 -13.57 7.96
C GLU A 396 -24.60 -13.57 7.97
N ILE A 397 -23.95 -12.49 8.46
CA ILE A 397 -22.49 -12.47 8.53
C ILE A 397 -21.94 -13.45 9.56
N ARG A 398 -22.67 -13.65 10.66
CA ARG A 398 -22.31 -14.63 11.71
C ARG A 398 -22.34 -16.04 11.15
N ASP A 399 -23.42 -16.44 10.49
CA ASP A 399 -23.57 -17.78 9.90
C ASP A 399 -22.56 -18.04 8.78
N GLN A 400 -22.18 -17.00 8.02
CA GLN A 400 -21.18 -17.10 6.97
C GLN A 400 -19.75 -17.26 7.54
N VAL A 401 -19.37 -16.43 8.53
CA VAL A 401 -17.96 -16.26 8.93
C VAL A 401 -17.60 -17.08 10.18
N LEU A 402 -18.50 -17.15 11.16
CA LEU A 402 -18.20 -17.75 12.46
C LEU A 402 -17.85 -19.25 12.40
N PRO A 403 -18.49 -20.10 11.57
CA PRO A 403 -18.08 -21.50 11.41
C PRO A 403 -16.65 -21.64 10.90
N LYS A 404 -16.23 -20.79 9.97
CA LYS A 404 -14.88 -20.78 9.40
C LYS A 404 -13.84 -20.35 10.44
N LEU A 405 -14.12 -19.28 11.19
CA LEU A 405 -13.17 -18.76 12.18
C LEU A 405 -12.99 -19.67 13.41
N ASN A 406 -14.01 -20.47 13.76
CA ASN A 406 -13.93 -21.44 14.86
C ASN A 406 -13.25 -22.76 14.45
N ASP A 407 -13.07 -23.04 13.16
CA ASP A 407 -12.39 -24.24 12.67
C ASP A 407 -10.86 -24.03 12.65
N PRO A 408 -10.09 -24.72 13.50
CA PRO A 408 -8.64 -24.60 13.51
C PRO A 408 -7.98 -25.00 12.18
N ASN A 409 -8.60 -25.92 11.42
CA ASN A 409 -8.06 -26.35 10.13
C ASN A 409 -8.19 -25.24 9.10
N PHE A 410 -9.35 -24.57 9.03
CA PHE A 410 -9.53 -23.40 8.17
C PHE A 410 -8.48 -22.30 8.44
N ILE A 411 -8.21 -22.02 9.72
CA ILE A 411 -7.19 -21.02 10.11
C ILE A 411 -5.80 -21.45 9.68
N LYS A 412 -5.44 -22.72 9.92
CA LYS A 412 -4.16 -23.28 9.50
C LYS A 412 -4.00 -23.21 7.98
N ASP A 413 -5.02 -23.60 7.23
CA ASP A 413 -5.01 -23.54 5.77
C ASP A 413 -4.93 -22.09 5.26
N LEU A 414 -5.53 -21.12 5.95
CA LEU A 414 -5.40 -19.70 5.60
C LEU A 414 -3.96 -19.21 5.79
N GLU A 415 -3.32 -19.62 6.89
CA GLU A 415 -1.92 -19.29 7.16
C GLU A 415 -0.96 -19.93 6.16
N GLU A 416 -1.20 -21.19 5.78
CA GLU A 416 -0.42 -21.88 4.76
C GLU A 416 -0.55 -21.17 3.40
N ASP A 417 -1.76 -20.80 2.99
CA ASP A 417 -1.98 -20.04 1.75
C ASP A 417 -1.28 -18.67 1.75
N LEU A 418 -1.35 -17.94 2.88
CA LEU A 418 -0.63 -16.67 3.04
C LEU A 418 0.89 -16.87 3.06
N TYR A 419 1.38 -17.96 3.64
CA TYR A 419 2.80 -18.31 3.62
C TYR A 419 3.30 -18.56 2.20
N GLU A 420 2.55 -19.34 1.41
CA GLU A 420 2.85 -19.62 0.01
C GLU A 420 2.85 -18.35 -0.85
N LEU A 421 1.99 -17.39 -0.54
CA LEU A 421 1.98 -16.08 -1.19
C LEU A 421 3.18 -15.22 -0.77
N PHE A 422 3.42 -15.06 0.53
CA PHE A 422 4.40 -14.09 1.06
C PHE A 422 5.84 -14.56 0.82
N LYS A 423 6.09 -15.88 0.82
CA LYS A 423 7.42 -16.44 0.54
C LYS A 423 7.93 -16.17 -0.89
N LYS A 424 7.06 -15.67 -1.79
CA LYS A 424 7.44 -15.24 -3.14
C LYS A 424 8.31 -13.97 -3.12
N ASP A 425 8.32 -13.21 -2.01
CA ASP A 425 9.19 -12.05 -1.87
C ASP A 425 10.67 -12.47 -1.69
N PRO A 426 11.61 -11.87 -2.43
CA PRO A 426 13.03 -12.09 -2.19
C PRO A 426 13.52 -11.65 -0.78
N GLY A 427 12.82 -10.70 -0.15
CA GLY A 427 13.09 -10.22 1.21
C GLY A 427 12.18 -10.85 2.26
N PHE A 428 11.57 -12.01 1.95
CA PHE A 428 10.73 -12.72 2.91
C PHE A 428 11.55 -13.17 4.13
N ASP A 429 11.08 -12.81 5.32
CA ASP A 429 11.62 -13.29 6.58
C ASP A 429 10.56 -14.11 7.33
N ARG A 430 10.93 -15.33 7.73
CA ARG A 430 10.01 -16.26 8.39
C ARG A 430 9.60 -15.80 9.78
N GLY A 431 10.48 -15.10 10.50
CA GLY A 431 10.18 -14.55 11.82
C GLY A 431 9.15 -13.42 11.73
N GLN A 432 9.33 -12.52 10.77
CA GLN A 432 8.37 -11.47 10.44
C GLN A 432 7.00 -12.06 10.08
N PHE A 433 6.97 -13.06 9.22
CA PHE A 433 5.70 -13.73 8.87
C PHE A 433 5.00 -14.35 10.09
N HIS A 434 5.75 -15.01 10.99
CA HIS A 434 5.19 -15.55 12.22
C HIS A 434 4.55 -14.46 13.09
N ASN A 435 5.17 -13.27 13.17
CA ASN A 435 4.62 -12.15 13.90
C ASN A 435 3.33 -11.61 13.24
N GLN A 436 3.30 -11.50 11.90
CA GLN A 436 2.09 -11.13 11.17
C GLN A 436 0.92 -12.08 11.45
N VAL A 437 1.18 -13.39 11.37
CA VAL A 437 0.19 -14.44 11.67
C VAL A 437 -0.27 -14.36 13.14
N SER A 438 0.65 -14.09 14.07
CA SER A 438 0.31 -14.00 15.49
C SER A 438 -0.64 -12.81 15.77
N VAL A 439 -0.46 -11.69 15.08
CA VAL A 439 -1.41 -10.56 15.12
C VAL A 439 -2.75 -10.96 14.48
N MET A 440 -2.73 -11.56 13.30
CA MET A 440 -3.94 -11.99 12.58
C MET A 440 -4.78 -12.95 13.44
N ARG A 441 -4.16 -13.94 14.10
CA ARG A 441 -4.85 -14.85 15.04
C ARG A 441 -5.50 -14.11 16.21
N GLY A 442 -4.83 -13.10 16.75
CA GLY A 442 -5.40 -12.24 17.78
C GLY A 442 -6.63 -11.47 17.30
N GLN A 443 -6.61 -10.97 16.07
CA GLN A 443 -7.78 -10.35 15.44
C GLN A 443 -8.92 -11.37 15.27
N ILE A 444 -8.60 -12.57 14.76
CA ILE A 444 -9.58 -13.64 14.56
C ILE A 444 -10.22 -14.06 15.89
N LEU A 445 -9.45 -14.14 16.97
CA LEU A 445 -9.95 -14.43 18.31
C LEU A 445 -10.99 -13.40 18.77
N ASN A 446 -10.62 -12.11 18.70
CA ASN A 446 -11.52 -11.02 19.09
C ASN A 446 -12.78 -10.97 18.22
N LEU A 447 -12.62 -11.12 16.90
CA LEU A 447 -13.75 -11.14 15.96
C LEU A 447 -14.70 -12.31 16.24
N SER A 448 -14.16 -13.51 16.47
CA SER A 448 -14.96 -14.69 16.81
C SER A 448 -15.78 -14.47 18.07
N GLN A 449 -15.19 -13.86 19.10
CA GLN A 449 -15.91 -13.52 20.32
C GLN A 449 -16.99 -12.46 20.08
N ALA A 450 -16.68 -11.39 19.33
CA ALA A 450 -17.64 -10.34 19.01
C ALA A 450 -18.84 -10.85 18.21
N LEU A 451 -18.60 -11.75 17.25
CA LEU A 451 -19.67 -12.41 16.48
C LEU A 451 -20.51 -13.34 17.37
N LYS A 452 -19.92 -14.06 18.34
CA LYS A 452 -20.68 -14.90 19.29
C LYS A 452 -21.61 -14.05 20.16
N GLU A 453 -21.11 -12.93 20.67
CA GLU A 453 -21.81 -12.03 21.58
C GLU A 453 -22.74 -11.02 20.87
N SER A 454 -22.86 -11.09 19.54
CA SER A 454 -23.65 -10.13 18.73
C SER A 454 -23.27 -8.67 19.00
N LYS A 455 -21.96 -8.41 19.14
CA LYS A 455 -21.42 -7.05 19.29
C LYS A 455 -21.57 -6.25 18.00
N THR A 456 -21.40 -4.94 18.12
CA THR A 456 -21.30 -4.00 16.99
C THR A 456 -19.85 -3.92 16.48
N PRO A 457 -19.60 -3.49 15.22
CA PRO A 457 -18.27 -3.15 14.73
C PRO A 457 -17.52 -2.16 15.63
N LEU A 458 -18.21 -1.17 16.19
CA LEU A 458 -17.62 -0.21 17.13
C LEU A 458 -17.15 -0.89 18.43
N GLN A 459 -17.95 -1.80 18.98
CA GLN A 459 -17.55 -2.56 20.18
C GLN A 459 -16.38 -3.51 19.89
N LEU A 460 -16.33 -4.09 18.69
CA LEU A 460 -15.21 -4.94 18.25
C LEU A 460 -13.88 -4.18 18.27
N VAL A 461 -13.83 -2.97 17.72
CA VAL A 461 -12.59 -2.16 17.69
C VAL A 461 -12.19 -1.63 19.07
N GLN A 462 -13.11 -1.61 20.03
CA GLN A 462 -12.84 -1.24 21.42
C GLN A 462 -12.26 -2.40 22.25
N MET A 463 -12.34 -3.64 21.75
CA MET A 463 -11.74 -4.80 22.40
C MET A 463 -10.21 -4.63 22.51
N PRO A 464 -9.60 -5.10 23.61
CA PRO A 464 -8.15 -5.00 23.78
C PRO A 464 -7.42 -5.80 22.68
N SER A 465 -6.32 -5.24 22.19
CA SER A 465 -5.46 -5.90 21.21
C SER A 465 -4.79 -7.13 21.82
N VAL A 466 -5.01 -8.29 21.18
CA VAL A 466 -4.42 -9.57 21.56
C VAL A 466 -3.46 -10.03 20.45
N VAL A 467 -2.39 -10.72 20.84
CA VAL A 467 -1.53 -11.49 19.93
C VAL A 467 -1.58 -12.94 20.40
N VAL A 468 -1.62 -13.87 19.45
CA VAL A 468 -1.66 -15.32 19.74
C VAL A 468 -0.45 -15.99 19.09
N GLU A 469 0.51 -16.36 19.91
CA GLU A 469 1.74 -17.02 19.48
C GLU A 469 1.57 -18.54 19.54
N THR A 470 2.11 -19.27 18.56
CA THR A 470 2.22 -20.73 18.67
C THR A 470 3.59 -21.07 19.23
N SER A 471 3.62 -21.62 20.44
CA SER A 471 4.85 -22.20 20.98
C SER A 471 5.07 -23.58 20.36
N ARG A 472 6.27 -23.82 19.81
CA ARG A 472 6.70 -25.17 19.44
C ARG A 472 7.04 -25.90 20.74
N ALA A 473 6.25 -26.91 21.10
CA ALA A 473 6.64 -27.84 22.14
C ALA A 473 8.01 -28.48 21.77
N PRO A 474 8.96 -28.59 22.72
CA PRO A 474 10.20 -29.32 22.46
C PRO A 474 9.86 -30.76 22.10
N GLN A 475 10.45 -31.24 21.01
CA GLN A 475 10.22 -32.54 20.35
C GLN A 475 9.77 -33.65 21.31
N ARG A 476 8.45 -33.88 21.44
CA ARG A 476 7.85 -35.18 21.85
C ARG A 476 6.31 -35.21 21.93
N SER A 477 5.59 -34.11 21.75
CA SER A 477 4.13 -34.12 21.61
C SER A 477 3.70 -33.40 20.33
N SER A 478 2.70 -33.96 19.64
CA SER A 478 2.06 -33.37 18.45
C SER A 478 1.17 -32.17 18.76
N ASP A 479 1.13 -31.74 20.02
CA ASP A 479 0.22 -30.70 20.49
C ASP A 479 0.87 -29.32 20.35
N GLN A 480 0.24 -28.48 19.53
CA GLN A 480 0.59 -27.06 19.42
C GLN A 480 0.01 -26.32 20.64
N ALA A 481 0.87 -25.69 21.43
CA ALA A 481 0.43 -24.85 22.55
C ALA A 481 0.33 -23.39 22.10
N TYR A 482 -0.84 -22.78 22.29
CA TYR A 482 -1.10 -21.37 21.98
C TYR A 482 -0.93 -20.50 23.23
N THR A 483 -0.13 -19.45 23.11
CA THR A 483 0.04 -18.44 24.18
C THR A 483 -0.65 -17.16 23.76
N GLN A 484 -1.61 -16.70 24.57
CA GLN A 484 -2.27 -15.42 24.37
C GLN A 484 -1.54 -14.33 25.15
N SER A 485 -1.18 -13.24 24.49
CA SER A 485 -0.58 -12.06 25.13
C SER A 485 -1.41 -10.82 24.81
N PHE A 486 -1.68 -10.01 25.83
CA PHE A 486 -2.37 -8.74 25.68
C PHE A 486 -1.34 -7.63 25.51
N GLN A 487 -1.56 -6.73 24.54
CA GLN A 487 -0.73 -5.54 24.43
C GLN A 487 -1.04 -4.62 25.62
N SER A 488 -0.10 -4.53 26.57
CA SER A 488 -0.21 -3.64 27.72
C SER A 488 -0.16 -2.18 27.24
N ARG A 489 -1.22 -1.41 27.49
CA ARG A 489 -1.31 0.05 27.24
C ARG A 489 -0.43 0.86 28.22
N ARG A 490 0.84 0.49 28.39
CA ARG A 490 1.75 1.28 29.22
C ARG A 490 2.27 2.44 28.37
N PRO A 491 2.00 3.71 28.74
CA PRO A 491 2.61 4.84 28.07
C PRO A 491 4.13 4.77 28.19
N PHE A 492 4.84 5.23 27.17
CA PHE A 492 6.30 5.20 27.04
C PHE A 492 7.03 6.01 28.13
N PHE A 493 6.30 6.69 29.02
CA PHE A 493 6.78 7.47 30.16
C PHE A 493 6.09 7.03 31.46
N THR A 494 6.36 5.81 31.91
CA THR A 494 6.26 5.48 33.34
C THR A 494 7.53 4.77 33.74
N TRP A 495 8.57 5.57 33.93
CA TRP A 495 9.77 5.22 34.67
C TRP A 495 10.07 6.39 35.59
N TRP A 496 9.21 6.57 36.60
CA TRP A 496 9.49 7.23 37.89
C TRP A 496 8.49 6.68 38.89
#